data_AF-A0A830ZVJ9-F1
#
_entry.id   AF-A0A830ZVJ9-F1
#
_cell.length_a   1.000
_cell.length_b   1.000
_cell.length_c   1.000
_cell.angle_alpha   90.00
_cell.angle_beta   90.00
_cell.angle_gamma   90.00
#
_symmetry.space_group_name_H-M   'P 1'
#
loop_
_entity.id
_entity.type
_entity.pdbx_description
1 polymer ?
#
loop_
_entity_poly.entity_id
_entity_poly.type
_entity_poly.pdbx_seq_one_letter_code
_entity_poly.pdbx_strand_id
1 'polypeptide(L)'
;MTEAHTKELISKAYVNALAARVGMTVANSSLDYGFDGTFKDIEYDAATKEYGETGFGIDFQLKATINASPKNGVIKYSLEVKNYHKLIKTRVGTPRILIVYSMPREKDMWLTVNNEETLLRRCAWWCSLKGHPEVENKERVVIDIPLDQQLTPEVLVQLMQRVKEGVAL
;
A
#
# COMPACT_ATOMS: atom_id res chain seq x y z
N MET A 1 -19.18 -14.21 -2.70
CA MET A 1 -17.91 -13.54 -2.38
C MET A 1 -17.82 -13.42 -0.86
N THR A 2 -16.69 -13.78 -0.25
CA THR A 2 -16.51 -13.67 1.21
C THR A 2 -16.29 -12.22 1.62
N GLU A 3 -16.47 -11.92 2.91
CA GLU A 3 -16.18 -10.59 3.45
C GLU A 3 -14.73 -10.17 3.20
N ALA A 4 -13.78 -11.10 3.38
CA ALA A 4 -12.35 -10.88 3.13
C ALA A 4 -12.09 -10.47 1.67
N HIS A 5 -12.69 -11.15 0.69
CA HIS A 5 -12.55 -10.79 -0.71
C HIS A 5 -13.13 -9.39 -1.00
N THR A 6 -14.24 -9.01 -0.37
CA THR A 6 -14.79 -7.65 -0.53
C THR A 6 -13.85 -6.58 0.03
N LYS A 7 -13.28 -6.79 1.22
CA LYS A 7 -12.29 -5.86 1.80
C LYS A 7 -11.07 -5.70 0.89
N GLU A 8 -10.58 -6.82 0.35
CA GLU A 8 -9.45 -6.84 -0.56
C GLU A 8 -9.74 -6.00 -1.82
N LEU A 9 -10.86 -6.27 -2.52
CA LEU A 9 -11.22 -5.55 -3.73
C LEU A 9 -11.44 -4.05 -3.50
N ILE A 10 -12.10 -3.67 -2.41
CA ILE A 10 -12.28 -2.26 -2.06
C ILE A 10 -10.94 -1.58 -1.74
N SER A 11 -10.06 -2.26 -1.01
CA SER A 11 -8.73 -1.72 -0.73
C SER A 11 -7.88 -1.55 -1.99
N LYS A 12 -7.97 -2.49 -2.95
CA LYS A 12 -7.34 -2.37 -4.25
C LYS A 12 -7.90 -1.17 -5.02
N ALA A 13 -9.21 -0.95 -5.00
CA ALA A 13 -9.82 0.23 -5.61
C ALA A 13 -9.32 1.53 -4.98
N TYR A 14 -9.20 1.59 -3.65
CA TYR A 14 -8.63 2.73 -2.94
C TYR A 14 -7.19 3.05 -3.39
N VAL A 15 -6.32 2.03 -3.42
CA VAL A 15 -4.93 2.19 -3.85
C VAL A 15 -4.82 2.61 -5.31
N ASN A 16 -5.64 2.04 -6.20
CA ASN A 16 -5.71 2.44 -7.61
C ASN A 16 -6.16 3.91 -7.76
N ALA A 17 -7.16 4.35 -6.99
CA ALA A 17 -7.62 5.74 -7.01
C ALA A 17 -6.52 6.72 -6.55
N LEU A 18 -5.75 6.37 -5.53
CA LEU A 18 -4.60 7.17 -5.09
C LEU A 18 -3.55 7.29 -6.19
N ALA A 19 -3.14 6.17 -6.80
CA ALA A 19 -2.15 6.15 -7.87
C ALA A 19 -2.60 6.98 -9.09
N ALA A 20 -3.84 6.76 -9.53
CA ALA A 20 -4.42 7.46 -10.67
C ALA A 20 -4.47 8.98 -10.45
N ARG A 21 -4.75 9.43 -9.21
CA ARG A 21 -4.79 10.86 -8.86
C ARG A 21 -3.43 11.56 -9.08
N VAL A 22 -2.32 10.82 -9.06
CA VAL A 22 -0.96 11.37 -9.24
C VAL A 22 -0.28 10.88 -10.51
N GLY A 23 -1.05 10.35 -11.47
CA GLY A 23 -0.51 9.94 -12.78
C GLY A 23 0.33 8.66 -12.73
N MET A 24 0.20 7.85 -11.68
CA MET A 24 0.85 6.54 -11.56
C MET A 24 -0.13 5.42 -11.94
N THR A 25 0.41 4.26 -12.31
CA THR A 25 -0.38 3.05 -12.51
C THR A 25 -0.09 2.01 -11.42
N VAL A 26 -0.96 1.01 -11.32
CA VAL A 26 -0.76 -0.16 -10.45
C VAL A 26 -0.67 -1.39 -11.33
N ALA A 27 0.49 -2.03 -11.34
CA ALA A 27 0.67 -3.31 -11.99
C ALA A 27 0.32 -4.46 -11.02
N ASN A 28 -0.38 -5.47 -11.51
CA ASN A 28 -0.68 -6.69 -10.77
C ASN A 28 0.15 -7.84 -11.34
N SER A 29 0.74 -8.69 -10.50
CA SER A 29 1.41 -9.90 -10.96
C SER A 29 0.39 -11.01 -11.24
N SER A 30 0.56 -11.72 -12.35
CA SER A 30 -0.26 -12.89 -12.68
C SER A 30 -0.02 -14.06 -11.72
N LEU A 31 1.14 -14.10 -11.06
CA LEU A 31 1.51 -15.05 -10.03
C LEU A 31 1.68 -14.30 -8.70
N ASP A 32 0.97 -14.76 -7.67
CA ASP A 32 1.02 -14.16 -6.33
C ASP A 32 2.25 -14.66 -5.57
N TYR A 33 3.31 -13.83 -5.54
CA TYR A 33 4.50 -14.06 -4.71
C TYR A 33 4.42 -13.33 -3.37
N GLY A 34 3.24 -12.88 -2.96
CA GLY A 34 2.95 -12.22 -1.69
C GLY A 34 2.94 -10.71 -1.73
N PHE A 35 2.88 -10.10 -2.91
CA PHE A 35 2.67 -8.67 -3.08
C PHE A 35 1.39 -8.46 -3.86
N ASP A 36 0.62 -7.45 -3.44
CA ASP A 36 -0.72 -7.19 -3.97
C ASP A 36 -0.70 -6.29 -5.20
N GLY A 37 0.45 -5.64 -5.47
CA GLY A 37 0.72 -4.89 -6.68
C GLY A 37 2.02 -4.08 -6.60
N THR A 38 2.28 -3.33 -7.66
CA THR A 38 3.43 -2.42 -7.77
C THR A 38 2.93 -1.07 -8.25
N PHE A 39 3.21 0.01 -7.50
CA PHE A 39 3.06 1.36 -8.03
C PHE A 39 4.11 1.59 -9.10
N LYS A 40 3.69 2.09 -10.26
CA LYS A 40 4.55 2.35 -11.42
C LYS A 40 4.50 3.82 -11.76
N ASP A 41 5.68 4.40 -11.85
CA ASP A 41 5.84 5.78 -12.27
C ASP A 41 5.77 5.88 -13.80
N ILE A 42 5.03 6.89 -14.27
CA ILE A 42 4.78 7.14 -15.69
C ILE A 42 5.30 8.54 -16.03
N GLU A 43 5.96 8.66 -17.18
CA GLU A 43 6.43 9.92 -17.70
C GLU A 43 5.96 10.12 -19.14
N TYR A 44 5.74 11.37 -19.53
CA TYR A 44 5.48 11.76 -20.91
C TYR A 44 6.80 12.02 -21.63
N ASP A 45 7.07 11.25 -22.68
CA ASP A 45 8.21 11.48 -23.56
C ASP A 45 7.79 12.44 -24.69
N ALA A 46 8.36 13.64 -24.68
CA ALA A 46 8.08 14.67 -25.68
C ALA A 46 8.57 14.31 -27.10
N ALA A 47 9.58 13.44 -27.22
CA ALA A 47 10.14 13.03 -28.51
C ALA A 47 9.23 12.04 -29.22
N THR A 48 8.70 11.05 -28.49
CA THR A 48 7.77 10.04 -29.02
C THR A 48 6.31 10.49 -28.94
N LYS A 49 6.01 11.50 -28.12
CA LYS A 49 4.67 11.99 -27.78
C LYS A 49 3.79 10.94 -27.09
N GLU A 50 4.42 10.02 -26.36
CA GLU A 50 3.75 8.92 -25.68
C GLU A 50 4.01 8.94 -24.17
N TYR A 51 3.12 8.31 -23.42
CA TYR A 51 3.34 8.02 -22.00
C TYR A 51 3.96 6.64 -21.85
N GLY A 52 4.98 6.51 -21.01
CA GLY A 52 5.67 5.25 -20.75
C GLY A 52 6.02 5.07 -19.29
N GLU A 53 6.18 3.81 -18.87
CA GLU A 53 6.75 3.48 -17.56
C GLU A 53 8.22 3.92 -17.51
N THR A 54 8.60 4.62 -16.44
CA THR A 54 10.00 5.04 -16.24
C THR A 54 10.90 3.90 -15.74
N GLY A 55 10.30 2.77 -15.36
CA GLY A 55 10.98 1.63 -14.75
C GLY A 55 11.10 1.74 -13.22
N PHE A 56 10.85 2.91 -12.63
CA PHE A 56 10.77 3.06 -11.18
C PHE A 56 9.45 2.53 -10.64
N GLY A 57 9.51 1.90 -9.48
CA GLY A 57 8.32 1.35 -8.85
C GLY A 57 8.49 1.06 -7.37
N ILE A 58 7.35 0.82 -6.73
CA ILE A 58 7.26 0.43 -5.32
C ILE A 58 6.34 -0.77 -5.23
N ASP A 59 6.89 -1.93 -4.87
CA ASP A 59 6.09 -3.11 -4.58
C ASP A 59 5.36 -2.88 -3.25
N PHE A 60 4.09 -3.26 -3.19
CA PHE A 60 3.34 -3.15 -1.96
C PHE A 60 2.62 -4.44 -1.61
N GLN A 61 2.57 -4.70 -0.31
CA GLN A 61 1.61 -5.64 0.24
C GLN A 61 0.47 -4.86 0.89
N LEU A 62 -0.75 -5.12 0.47
CA LEU A 62 -1.96 -4.45 0.91
C LEU A 62 -2.73 -5.34 1.88
N LYS A 63 -3.10 -4.76 3.02
CA LYS A 63 -3.94 -5.40 4.02
C LYS A 63 -5.09 -4.49 4.37
N ALA A 64 -6.30 -5.04 4.36
CA ALA A 64 -7.52 -4.34 4.72
C ALA A 64 -8.07 -4.93 6.03
N THR A 65 -8.41 -4.08 7.00
CA THR A 65 -8.84 -4.55 8.33
C THR A 65 -9.75 -3.57 9.04
N ILE A 66 -10.67 -4.11 9.85
CA ILE A 66 -11.55 -3.33 10.75
C ILE A 66 -10.94 -3.11 12.14
N ASN A 67 -9.79 -3.73 12.41
CA ASN A 67 -9.12 -3.73 13.71
C ASN A 67 -7.84 -2.87 13.71
N ALA A 68 -7.65 -2.01 12.70
CA ALA A 68 -6.57 -1.02 12.68
C ALA A 68 -7.17 0.37 12.95
N SER A 69 -7.03 0.85 14.18
CA SER A 69 -7.50 2.19 14.59
C SER A 69 -6.34 2.99 15.18
N PRO A 70 -6.21 4.28 14.85
CA PRO A 70 -5.23 5.17 15.49
C PRO A 70 -5.31 5.09 17.01
N LYS A 71 -4.17 4.79 17.66
CA LYS A 71 -4.06 4.83 19.12
C LYS A 71 -2.64 5.24 19.51
N ASN A 72 -2.52 6.24 20.39
CA ASN A 72 -1.23 6.71 20.92
C ASN A 72 -0.20 7.05 19.83
N GLY A 73 -0.62 7.75 18.76
CA GLY A 73 0.31 8.16 17.70
C GLY A 73 0.66 7.08 16.66
N VAL A 74 0.12 5.85 16.80
CA VAL A 74 0.42 4.73 15.89
C VAL A 74 -0.83 3.95 15.47
N ILE A 75 -0.74 3.26 14.33
CA ILE A 75 -1.58 2.13 13.94
C ILE A 75 -0.84 0.84 14.30
N LYS A 76 -1.47 -0.02 15.09
CA LYS A 76 -0.95 -1.37 15.34
C LYS A 76 -1.57 -2.36 14.37
N TYR A 77 -0.75 -3.17 13.72
CA TYR A 77 -1.21 -4.21 12.82
C TYR A 77 -0.49 -5.55 13.08
N SER A 78 -1.26 -6.62 13.24
CA SER A 78 -0.72 -7.97 13.39
C SER A 78 -0.48 -8.60 12.01
N LEU A 79 0.78 -8.66 11.58
CA LEU A 79 1.19 -9.19 10.29
C LEU A 79 1.65 -10.64 10.43
N GLU A 80 1.30 -11.50 9.47
CA GLU A 80 1.79 -12.88 9.42
C GLU A 80 3.31 -12.91 9.20
N VAL A 81 4.02 -13.79 9.91
CA VAL A 81 5.50 -13.87 9.87
C VAL A 81 6.02 -14.14 8.46
N LYS A 82 5.35 -14.98 7.66
CA LYS A 82 5.73 -15.22 6.25
C LYS A 82 5.74 -13.93 5.41
N ASN A 83 4.83 -13.00 5.70
CA ASN A 83 4.72 -11.73 4.99
C ASN A 83 5.75 -10.74 5.50
N TYR A 84 5.92 -10.68 6.82
CA TYR A 84 6.99 -9.92 7.46
C TYR A 84 8.36 -10.28 6.87
N HIS A 85 8.70 -11.57 6.78
CA HIS A 85 9.96 -12.04 6.21
C HIS A 85 10.18 -11.65 4.75
N LYS A 86 9.12 -11.46 3.95
CA LYS A 86 9.23 -10.96 2.57
C LYS A 86 9.54 -9.45 2.54
N LEU A 87 8.97 -8.70 3.48
CA LEU A 87 9.08 -7.24 3.56
C LEU A 87 10.41 -6.77 4.18
N ILE A 88 11.03 -7.56 5.07
CA ILE A 88 12.32 -7.18 5.68
C ILE A 88 13.53 -7.36 4.77
N LYS A 89 13.39 -8.05 3.62
CA LYS A 89 14.53 -8.38 2.75
C LYS A 89 15.21 -7.12 2.22
N THR A 90 16.53 -7.09 2.32
CA THR A 90 17.37 -5.94 1.94
C THR A 90 17.88 -6.00 0.50
N ARG A 91 18.12 -7.21 -0.02
CA ARG A 91 18.60 -7.47 -1.39
C ARG A 91 17.43 -7.65 -2.35
N VAL A 92 16.79 -6.55 -2.70
CA VAL A 92 15.62 -6.50 -3.60
C VAL A 92 15.82 -5.36 -4.61
N GLY A 93 15.41 -5.57 -5.86
CA GLY A 93 15.53 -4.55 -6.91
C GLY A 93 14.52 -3.41 -6.76
N THR A 94 13.29 -3.75 -6.41
CA THR A 94 12.20 -2.79 -6.16
C THR A 94 11.98 -2.64 -4.64
N PRO A 95 11.94 -1.40 -4.10
CA PRO A 95 11.54 -1.16 -2.72
C PRO A 95 10.16 -1.73 -2.42
N ARG A 96 9.96 -2.17 -1.17
CA ARG A 96 8.75 -2.85 -0.72
C ARG A 96 8.15 -2.16 0.49
N ILE A 97 6.84 -1.92 0.46
CA ILE A 97 6.11 -1.35 1.59
C ILE A 97 4.93 -2.22 2.01
N LEU A 98 4.57 -2.15 3.29
CA LEU A 98 3.29 -2.63 3.79
C LEU A 98 2.30 -1.46 3.75
N ILE A 99 1.09 -1.70 3.26
CA ILE A 99 -0.04 -0.78 3.32
C ILE A 99 -1.15 -1.42 4.16
N VAL A 100 -1.62 -0.72 5.18
CA VAL A 100 -2.74 -1.13 6.03
C VAL A 100 -3.89 -0.16 5.85
N TYR A 101 -4.91 -0.59 5.11
CA TYR A 101 -6.18 0.13 4.97
C TYR A 101 -7.09 -0.19 6.15
N SER A 102 -7.36 0.82 6.98
CA SER A 102 -8.37 0.74 8.02
C SER A 102 -9.75 0.83 7.39
N MET A 103 -10.69 0.01 7.83
CA MET A 103 -12.08 0.03 7.36
C MET A 103 -13.03 0.14 8.56
N PRO A 104 -14.22 0.74 8.43
CA PRO A 104 -15.21 0.72 9.50
C PRO A 104 -15.75 -0.70 9.74
N ARG A 105 -16.33 -0.95 10.92
CA ARG A 105 -16.89 -2.28 11.26
C ARG A 105 -18.13 -2.57 10.44
N GLU A 106 -18.92 -1.54 10.15
CA GLU A 106 -20.13 -1.60 9.37
C GLU A 106 -19.78 -1.73 7.88
N LYS A 107 -20.18 -2.86 7.27
CA LYS A 107 -19.84 -3.18 5.89
C LYS A 107 -20.41 -2.17 4.88
N ASP A 108 -21.63 -1.71 5.11
CA ASP A 108 -22.31 -0.74 4.22
C ASP A 108 -21.63 0.64 4.23
N MET A 109 -20.73 0.87 5.18
CA MET A 109 -19.92 2.07 5.26
C MET A 109 -18.61 1.98 4.47
N TRP A 110 -18.19 0.82 3.95
CA TRP A 110 -16.90 0.70 3.26
C TRP A 110 -16.80 1.53 1.98
N LEU A 111 -17.90 1.58 1.25
CA LEU A 111 -18.09 2.39 0.06
C LEU A 111 -19.52 2.93 0.11
N THR A 112 -19.67 4.24 0.16
CA THR A 112 -20.98 4.89 0.08
C THR A 112 -21.03 5.77 -1.15
N VAL A 113 -22.14 5.69 -1.89
CA VAL A 113 -22.42 6.55 -3.04
C VAL A 113 -23.73 7.27 -2.75
N ASN A 114 -23.75 8.58 -2.91
CA ASN A 114 -24.94 9.40 -2.81
C ASN A 114 -25.03 10.32 -4.06
N ASN A 115 -25.97 11.27 -4.06
CA ASN A 115 -26.19 12.15 -5.21
C ASN A 115 -25.05 13.16 -5.46
N GLU A 116 -24.13 13.35 -4.52
CA GLU A 116 -23.06 14.35 -4.58
C GLU A 116 -21.67 13.70 -4.72
N GLU A 117 -21.46 12.55 -4.08
CA GLU A 117 -20.13 11.97 -3.95
C GLU A 117 -20.10 10.45 -3.84
N THR A 118 -18.92 9.91 -4.09
CA THR A 118 -18.53 8.53 -3.76
C THR A 118 -17.42 8.57 -2.71
N LEU A 119 -17.65 7.90 -1.58
CA LEU A 119 -16.72 7.90 -0.46
C LEU A 119 -16.26 6.48 -0.14
N LEU A 120 -14.95 6.25 -0.31
CA LEU A 120 -14.23 5.15 0.32
C LEU A 120 -13.85 5.57 1.74
N ARG A 121 -14.41 4.91 2.76
CA ARG A 121 -14.27 5.39 4.15
C ARG A 121 -12.98 4.94 4.81
N ARG A 122 -12.49 5.81 5.70
CA ARG A 122 -11.23 5.70 6.47
C ARG A 122 -10.01 5.87 5.56
N CYS A 123 -8.84 5.54 6.08
CA CYS A 123 -7.55 5.86 5.46
C CYS A 123 -6.63 4.64 5.50
N ALA A 124 -5.59 4.69 4.68
CA ALA A 124 -4.49 3.73 4.75
C ALA A 124 -3.25 4.36 5.36
N TRP A 125 -2.43 3.53 6.00
CA TRP A 125 -1.09 3.88 6.47
C TRP A 125 -0.09 2.95 5.83
N TRP A 126 1.13 3.42 5.62
CA TRP A 126 2.19 2.64 5.00
C TRP A 126 3.40 2.53 5.92
N CYS A 127 4.27 1.54 5.72
CA CYS A 127 5.62 1.53 6.27
C CYS A 127 6.57 0.67 5.44
N SER A 128 7.85 0.97 5.50
CA SER A 128 8.94 0.09 5.05
C SER A 128 9.39 -0.76 6.23
N LEU A 129 9.58 -2.06 6.02
CA LEU A 129 10.14 -2.97 7.03
C LEU A 129 11.55 -3.43 6.66
N LYS A 130 12.12 -2.87 5.59
CA LYS A 130 13.41 -3.28 5.04
C LYS A 130 14.49 -3.23 6.12
N GLY A 131 15.19 -4.35 6.33
CA GLY A 131 16.28 -4.43 7.30
C GLY A 131 15.86 -4.55 8.76
N HIS A 132 14.56 -4.65 9.07
CA HIS A 132 14.12 -5.02 10.41
C HIS A 132 14.63 -6.42 10.78
N PRO A 133 14.86 -6.70 12.08
CA PRO A 133 15.38 -7.99 12.53
C PRO A 133 14.41 -9.12 12.21
N GLU A 134 14.96 -10.30 11.93
CA GLU A 134 14.17 -11.53 11.84
C GLU A 134 13.53 -11.86 13.19
N VAL A 135 12.41 -12.57 13.14
CA VAL A 135 11.69 -13.00 14.34
C VAL A 135 11.63 -14.52 14.38
N GLU A 136 11.75 -15.09 15.58
CA GLU A 136 11.60 -16.54 15.80
C GLU A 136 10.13 -16.96 16.02
N ASN A 137 9.23 -15.98 16.22
CA ASN A 137 7.81 -16.23 16.41
C ASN A 137 7.21 -16.97 15.21
N LYS A 138 6.31 -17.92 15.47
CA LYS A 138 5.81 -18.82 14.42
C LYS A 138 4.66 -18.27 13.58
N GLU A 139 3.88 -17.34 14.12
CA GLU A 139 2.61 -16.96 13.47
C GLU A 139 2.53 -15.49 13.07
N ARG A 140 2.61 -14.55 14.02
CA ARG A 140 2.40 -13.12 13.74
C ARG A 140 3.37 -12.20 14.49
N VAL A 141 3.60 -11.02 13.91
CA VAL A 141 4.38 -9.90 14.48
C VAL A 141 3.47 -8.68 14.52
N VAL A 142 3.51 -7.92 15.61
CA VAL A 142 2.82 -6.62 15.69
C VAL A 142 3.75 -5.55 15.10
N ILE A 143 3.24 -4.85 14.09
CA ILE A 143 3.90 -3.72 13.45
C ILE A 143 3.24 -2.45 13.97
N ASP A 144 4.06 -1.52 14.45
CA ASP A 144 3.64 -0.17 14.81
C ASP A 144 3.93 0.76 13.62
N ILE A 145 2.87 1.35 13.05
CA ILE A 145 2.95 2.26 11.91
C ILE A 145 2.65 3.68 12.43
N PRO A 146 3.59 4.64 12.32
CA PRO A 146 3.37 6.02 12.72
C PRO A 146 2.15 6.65 12.02
N LEU A 147 1.38 7.48 12.73
CA LEU A 147 0.17 8.11 12.15
C LEU A 147 0.46 9.14 11.07
N ASP A 148 1.64 9.74 11.08
CA ASP A 148 2.14 10.63 10.03
C ASP A 148 2.52 9.87 8.75
N GLN A 149 2.63 8.54 8.79
CA GLN A 149 2.74 7.69 7.59
C GLN A 149 1.37 7.34 7.00
N GLN A 150 0.43 8.29 6.99
CA GLN A 150 -0.81 8.14 6.24
C GLN A 150 -0.49 8.12 4.73
N LEU A 151 -1.04 7.15 4.01
CA LEU A 151 -0.84 7.04 2.57
C LEU A 151 -1.84 7.95 1.85
N THR A 152 -1.39 9.15 1.50
CA THR A 152 -2.11 10.09 0.62
C THR A 152 -1.48 10.09 -0.78
N PRO A 153 -2.12 10.69 -1.79
CA PRO A 153 -1.49 10.83 -3.11
C PRO A 153 -0.19 11.63 -3.05
N GLU A 154 -0.14 12.69 -2.24
CA GLU A 154 1.05 13.52 -2.08
C GLU A 154 2.20 12.72 -1.43
N VAL A 155 1.89 11.90 -0.43
CA VAL A 155 2.86 10.97 0.17
C VAL A 155 3.33 9.94 -0.85
N LEU A 156 2.44 9.41 -1.69
CA LEU A 156 2.81 8.47 -2.75
C LEU A 156 3.81 9.08 -3.74
N VAL A 157 3.62 10.34 -4.14
CA VAL A 157 4.60 11.08 -4.96
C VAL A 157 5.94 11.21 -4.25
N GLN A 158 5.94 11.57 -2.97
CA GLN A 158 7.18 11.68 -2.17
C GLN A 158 7.91 10.35 -2.07
N LEU A 159 7.20 9.24 -1.87
CA LEU A 159 7.81 7.91 -1.84
C LEU A 159 8.45 7.59 -3.18
N MET A 160 7.76 7.80 -4.29
CA MET A 160 8.32 7.54 -5.60
C MET A 160 9.55 8.40 -5.88
N GLN A 161 9.53 9.68 -5.49
CA GLN A 161 10.68 10.57 -5.64
C GLN A 161 11.90 10.07 -4.85
N ARG A 162 11.71 9.62 -3.60
CA ARG A 162 12.79 9.00 -2.81
C ARG A 162 13.36 7.76 -3.50
N VAL A 163 12.51 6.94 -4.13
CA VAL A 163 12.99 5.79 -4.92
C VAL A 163 13.84 6.23 -6.11
N LYS A 164 13.41 7.24 -6.87
CA LYS A 164 14.17 7.78 -8.01
C LYS A 164 15.54 8.32 -7.59
N GLU A 165 15.63 8.90 -6.40
CA GLU A 165 16.86 9.43 -5.82
C GLU A 165 17.75 8.36 -5.16
N GLY A 166 17.28 7.10 -5.10
CA GLY A 166 18.01 6.01 -4.42
C GLY A 166 18.00 6.12 -2.89
N VAL A 167 17.12 6.94 -2.32
CA VAL A 167 16.94 7.09 -0.87
C VAL A 167 16.08 5.95 -0.35
N ALA A 168 16.48 5.36 0.78
CA ALA A 168 15.67 4.34 1.45
C ALA A 168 14.30 4.90 1.85
N LEU A 169 13.23 4.11 1.72
CA LEU A 169 11.87 4.47 2.15
C LEU A 169 11.67 4.28 3.64
#